data_AF-A0A7D9D6J8-F1
#
_entry.id   AF-A0A7D9D6J8-F1
#
_cell.length_a   1.000
_cell.length_b   1.000
_cell.length_c   1.000
_cell.angle_alpha   90.00
_cell.angle_beta   90.00
_cell.angle_gamma   90.00
#
_symmetry.space_group_name_H-M   'P 1'
#
loop_
_entity.id
_entity.type
_entity.pdbx_description
1 polymer ?
#
loop_
_entity_poly.entity_id
_entity_poly.type
_entity_poly.pdbx_seq_one_letter_code
_entity_poly.pdbx_strand_id
1 'polypeptide(L)'
;SRAEVRFPVNIGITGHVATTGQTLNIPDAYADPRFDPDVDETSGFKTKTVLCMPIHNSTGEILGVVQLLNKMDNTPFNANDENLFQAFAIFCGMAIHNTSVYEDVQKAMAKQRVAFEILSYHATASPEETTKLMKMEDSPKISRSLLDFGFDDDTLDELSTCYATLNMFYELDLHSRFAIEKDVLCRWIMSVKKNYRQVTYHNWRHAFNVGQTMFAIIKNSAVRCYFSDIERLALLVACLCHDLDHRGTSNSFQVKIDSPLARLYSTSTMEHHHFDHCTMILHSQGNEIFGGLTTNEYEAAYTMLELCILATDLALYFKNRNTFFELTKSSTTDWHEKENQHLLSAMMMTACDVSAISKPWAVQRRVAKLVSEEFFLQGDLEMEEFKEQPAAMMDRGKKDKLPEMQIGFIDGICLPVYKAFALLCPNMQPMLDGVLDNRRHWQELADTQKRKMQENQRT
;
A
#
# COMPACT_ATOMS: atom_id res chain seq x y z
N SER A 1 0.87 39.40 22.77
CA SER A 1 1.95 39.08 21.81
C SER A 1 3.09 40.05 22.05
N ARG A 2 4.32 39.58 22.32
CA ARG A 2 5.49 40.46 22.26
C ARG A 2 5.78 40.70 20.77
N ALA A 3 5.92 41.95 20.36
CA ALA A 3 6.25 42.30 18.99
C ALA A 3 7.63 41.71 18.65
N GLU A 4 7.73 41.06 17.49
CA GLU A 4 8.98 40.52 16.98
C GLU A 4 9.88 41.68 16.55
N VAL A 5 11.04 41.85 17.19
CA VAL A 5 11.98 42.93 16.90
C VAL A 5 12.91 42.48 15.77
N ARG A 6 12.93 43.21 14.66
CA ARG A 6 13.76 42.91 13.48
C ARG A 6 14.70 44.08 13.19
N PHE A 7 15.98 43.79 13.07
CA PHE A 7 17.03 44.73 12.66
C PHE A 7 18.02 44.05 11.69
N PRO A 8 18.78 44.80 10.89
CA PRO A 8 19.75 44.23 9.96
C PRO A 8 20.80 43.35 10.65
N VAL A 9 21.10 42.18 10.06
CA VAL A 9 22.00 41.16 10.62
C VAL A 9 23.47 41.60 10.74
N ASN A 10 23.85 42.73 10.16
CA ASN A 10 25.22 43.22 10.09
C ASN A 10 25.50 44.42 11.02
N ILE A 11 24.56 44.79 11.89
CA ILE A 11 24.69 45.95 12.75
C ILE A 11 25.03 45.53 14.19
N GLY A 12 25.93 46.30 14.79
CA GLY A 12 26.28 46.20 16.20
C GLY A 12 27.12 44.96 16.58
N ILE A 13 27.26 44.73 17.88
CA ILE A 13 28.01 43.61 18.44
C ILE A 13 27.43 42.27 17.95
N THR A 14 26.11 42.09 18.07
CA THR A 14 25.44 40.85 17.64
C THR A 14 25.57 40.62 16.14
N GLY A 15 25.50 41.66 15.31
CA GLY A 15 25.66 41.53 13.87
C GLY A 15 27.09 41.19 13.44
N HIS A 16 28.10 41.71 14.14
CA HIS A 16 29.49 41.30 13.91
C HIS A 16 29.68 39.81 14.21
N VAL A 17 29.15 39.31 15.34
CA VAL A 17 29.25 37.90 15.70
C VAL A 17 28.45 37.01 14.71
N ALA A 18 27.26 37.45 14.31
CA ALA A 18 26.41 36.73 13.35
C ALA A 18 27.06 36.58 11.96
N THR A 19 27.83 37.58 11.52
CA THR A 19 28.46 37.60 10.20
C THR A 19 29.84 36.96 10.17
N THR A 20 30.61 37.08 11.25
CA THR A 20 32.00 36.58 11.31
C THR A 20 32.13 35.21 11.96
N GLY A 21 31.16 34.80 12.78
CA GLY A 21 31.27 33.60 13.62
C GLY A 21 32.34 33.73 14.73
N GLN A 22 32.84 34.94 15.00
CA GLN A 22 33.86 35.17 16.03
C GLN A 22 33.21 35.59 17.35
N THR A 23 33.57 34.89 18.43
CA THR A 23 33.21 35.27 19.80
C THR A 23 33.81 36.62 20.17
N LEU A 24 33.02 37.48 20.83
CA LEU A 24 33.47 38.76 21.38
C LEU A 24 33.31 38.80 22.89
N ASN A 25 34.39 39.09 23.60
CA ASN A 25 34.40 39.40 25.02
C ASN A 25 34.83 40.86 25.22
N ILE A 26 33.89 41.71 25.60
CA ILE A 26 34.04 43.17 25.66
C ILE A 26 34.01 43.60 27.14
N PRO A 27 35.13 44.08 27.69
CA PRO A 27 35.23 44.49 29.11
C PRO A 27 34.61 45.87 29.39
N ASP A 28 34.45 46.72 28.37
CA ASP A 28 33.76 48.02 28.45
C ASP A 28 32.97 48.26 27.16
N ALA A 29 31.64 48.19 27.26
CA ALA A 29 30.72 48.32 26.13
C ALA A 29 30.78 49.71 25.47
N TYR A 30 30.90 50.80 26.26
CA TYR A 30 30.91 52.17 25.72
C TYR A 30 32.23 52.53 25.03
N ALA A 31 33.28 51.74 25.27
CA ALA A 31 34.56 51.85 24.56
C ALA A 31 34.59 51.08 23.24
N ASP A 32 33.63 50.17 22.99
CA ASP A 32 33.58 49.39 21.76
C ASP A 32 32.82 50.15 20.66
N PRO A 33 33.43 50.39 19.48
CA PRO A 33 32.80 51.16 18.40
C PRO A 33 31.58 50.47 17.77
N ARG A 34 31.35 49.19 18.08
CA ARG A 34 30.19 48.42 17.61
C ARG A 34 29.00 48.48 18.58
N PHE A 35 29.17 49.09 19.76
CA PHE A 35 28.08 49.27 20.71
C PHE A 35 27.24 50.51 20.33
N ASP A 36 25.92 50.38 20.42
CA ASP A 36 24.97 51.47 20.16
C ASP A 36 24.38 51.97 21.49
N PRO A 37 24.81 53.14 21.99
CA PRO A 37 24.32 53.70 23.27
C PRO A 37 22.83 54.06 23.27
N ASP A 38 22.22 54.32 22.11
CA ASP A 38 20.83 54.78 22.02
C ASP A 38 19.84 53.70 22.53
N VAL A 39 20.25 52.44 22.45
CA VAL A 39 19.49 51.27 22.94
C VAL A 39 19.41 51.26 24.47
N ASP A 40 20.50 51.63 25.15
CA ASP A 40 20.56 51.75 26.62
C ASP A 40 19.73 52.94 27.09
N GLU A 41 19.80 54.09 26.40
CA GLU A 41 19.04 55.30 26.73
C GLU A 41 17.52 55.07 26.67
N THR A 42 17.06 54.32 25.67
CA THR A 42 15.64 54.01 25.48
C THR A 42 15.12 52.99 26.52
N SER A 43 15.98 52.07 26.98
CA SER A 43 15.60 50.99 27.90
C SER A 43 15.82 51.32 29.38
N GLY A 44 16.64 52.34 29.69
CA GLY A 44 17.06 52.68 31.05
C GLY A 44 18.04 51.66 31.67
N PHE A 45 18.48 50.67 30.89
CA PHE A 45 19.48 49.67 31.28
C PHE A 45 20.87 50.17 30.87
N LYS A 46 21.88 50.02 31.74
CA LYS A 46 23.27 50.38 31.42
C LYS A 46 24.13 49.14 31.20
N THR A 47 24.57 48.94 29.97
CA THR A 47 25.46 47.86 29.57
C THR A 47 26.92 48.23 29.90
N LYS A 48 27.63 47.36 30.61
CA LYS A 48 29.04 47.53 31.05
C LYS A 48 29.95 46.50 30.38
N THR A 49 29.65 45.22 30.57
CA THR A 49 30.42 44.10 29.99
C THR A 49 29.53 43.27 29.07
N VAL A 50 30.09 42.75 27.98
CA VAL A 50 29.36 41.94 27.00
C VAL A 50 30.19 40.70 26.64
N LEU A 51 29.59 39.52 26.75
CA LEU A 51 30.11 38.29 26.16
C LEU A 51 29.13 37.81 25.10
N CYS A 52 29.54 37.80 23.84
CA CYS A 52 28.69 37.51 22.69
C CYS A 52 29.28 36.36 21.87
N MET A 53 28.50 35.31 21.62
CA MET A 53 28.94 34.09 20.94
C MET A 53 27.96 33.68 19.84
N PRO A 54 28.47 33.12 18.73
CA PRO A 54 27.63 32.52 17.70
C PRO A 54 27.06 31.18 18.21
N ILE A 55 25.84 30.87 17.77
CA ILE A 55 25.23 29.55 17.89
C ILE A 55 25.34 28.86 16.54
N HIS A 56 25.96 27.69 16.50
CA HIS A 56 26.13 26.91 15.27
C HIS A 56 25.22 25.67 15.25
N ASN A 57 24.85 25.20 14.06
CA ASN A 57 24.27 23.87 13.88
C ASN A 57 25.36 22.78 13.77
N SER A 58 24.92 21.53 13.55
CA SER A 58 25.81 20.36 13.37
C SER A 58 26.66 20.42 12.09
N THR A 59 26.28 21.23 11.10
CA THR A 59 27.02 21.42 9.84
C THR A 59 27.99 22.61 9.89
N GLY A 60 27.99 23.40 10.98
CA GLY A 60 28.85 24.56 11.17
C GLY A 60 28.26 25.90 10.70
N GLU A 61 27.00 25.93 10.29
CA GLU A 61 26.30 27.16 9.93
C GLU A 61 25.82 27.92 11.18
N ILE A 62 25.89 29.24 11.15
CA ILE A 62 25.46 30.11 12.25
C ILE A 62 23.92 30.21 12.24
N LEU A 63 23.28 29.66 13.28
CA LEU A 63 21.83 29.72 13.49
C LEU A 63 21.39 31.03 14.16
N GLY A 64 22.28 31.64 14.92
CA GLY A 64 21.98 32.84 15.69
C GLY A 64 23.14 33.26 16.58
N VAL A 65 22.86 34.18 17.49
CA VAL A 65 23.85 34.74 18.41
C VAL A 65 23.25 34.76 19.81
N VAL A 66 24.07 34.47 20.81
CA VAL A 66 23.72 34.56 22.22
C VAL A 66 24.65 35.54 22.92
N GLN A 67 24.10 36.35 23.84
CA GLN A 67 24.88 37.33 24.57
C GLN A 67 24.56 37.32 26.07
N LEU A 68 25.58 37.55 26.89
CA LEU A 68 25.49 37.85 28.30
C LEU A 68 25.94 39.28 28.54
N LEU A 69 25.14 40.03 29.30
CA LEU A 69 25.41 41.42 29.67
C LEU A 69 25.65 41.50 31.17
N ASN A 70 26.62 42.32 31.58
CA ASN A 70 26.87 42.68 32.98
C ASN A 70 27.06 41.47 33.91
N LYS A 71 28.30 40.98 34.01
CA LYS A 71 28.66 39.99 35.03
C LYS A 71 28.36 40.53 36.44
N MET A 72 27.73 39.70 37.28
CA MET A 72 27.16 40.11 38.58
C MET A 72 28.20 40.61 39.59
N ASP A 73 29.44 40.15 39.52
CA ASP A 73 30.55 40.60 40.38
C ASP A 73 31.19 41.91 39.89
N ASN A 74 30.64 42.54 38.84
CA ASN A 74 31.17 43.73 38.17
C ASN A 74 32.61 43.57 37.63
N THR A 75 33.07 42.33 37.38
CA THR A 75 34.34 42.07 36.68
C THR A 75 34.10 41.71 35.19
N PRO A 76 35.12 41.83 34.31
CA PRO A 76 35.04 41.29 32.96
C PRO A 76 34.84 39.76 32.95
N PHE A 77 34.28 39.23 31.85
CA PHE A 77 34.21 37.78 31.64
C PHE A 77 35.62 37.21 31.45
N ASN A 78 35.92 36.06 32.07
CA ASN A 78 37.21 35.39 31.98
C ASN A 78 37.15 34.15 31.07
N ALA A 79 38.28 33.49 30.84
CA ALA A 79 38.36 32.31 29.98
C ALA A 79 37.48 31.12 30.44
N ASN A 80 37.24 30.97 31.76
CA ASN A 80 36.33 29.94 32.25
C ASN A 80 34.87 30.27 31.93
N ASP A 81 34.49 31.54 32.03
CA ASP A 81 33.18 32.02 31.62
C ASP A 81 32.96 31.79 30.11
N GLU A 82 33.98 32.06 29.29
CA GLU A 82 33.95 31.79 27.85
C GLU A 82 33.77 30.30 27.54
N ASN A 83 34.55 29.42 28.17
CA ASN A 83 34.47 27.97 27.94
C ASN A 83 33.09 27.41 28.33
N LEU A 84 32.55 27.84 29.48
CA LEU A 84 31.23 27.40 29.94
C LEU A 84 30.13 27.91 29.00
N PHE A 85 30.22 29.18 28.58
CA PHE A 85 29.23 29.78 27.70
C PHE A 85 29.30 29.20 26.28
N GLN A 86 30.49 28.82 25.81
CA GLN A 86 30.66 28.10 24.55
C GLN A 86 29.99 26.73 24.61
N ALA A 87 30.18 25.96 25.69
CA ALA A 87 29.47 24.69 25.87
C ALA A 87 27.94 24.90 25.84
N PHE A 88 27.44 25.93 26.52
CA PHE A 88 26.03 26.32 26.47
C PHE A 88 25.57 26.66 25.04
N ALA A 89 26.33 27.45 24.29
CA ALA A 89 26.00 27.82 22.91
C ALA A 89 25.93 26.60 21.97
N ILE A 90 26.80 25.60 22.16
CA ILE A 90 26.75 24.32 21.42
C ILE A 90 25.45 23.57 21.74
N PHE A 91 25.07 23.46 23.02
CA PHE A 91 23.81 22.84 23.41
C PHE A 91 22.59 23.59 22.86
N CYS A 92 22.60 24.92 22.87
CA CYS A 92 21.57 25.73 22.24
C CYS A 92 21.48 25.46 20.73
N GLY A 93 22.60 25.36 20.04
CA GLY A 93 22.66 25.07 18.61
C GLY A 93 22.03 23.73 18.24
N MET A 94 22.38 22.67 18.98
CA MET A 94 21.75 21.36 18.81
C MET A 94 20.26 21.38 19.10
N ALA A 95 19.83 22.05 20.18
CA ALA A 95 18.42 22.15 20.55
C ALA A 95 17.61 22.90 19.49
N ILE A 96 18.07 24.07 19.05
CA ILE A 96 17.41 24.89 18.02
C ILE A 96 17.35 24.12 16.70
N HIS A 97 18.44 23.47 16.28
CA HIS A 97 18.45 22.67 15.05
C HIS A 97 17.47 21.51 15.11
N ASN A 98 17.46 20.73 16.21
CA ASN A 98 16.55 19.62 16.38
C ASN A 98 15.08 20.08 16.40
N THR A 99 14.78 21.19 17.08
CA THR A 99 13.43 21.77 17.07
C THR A 99 13.03 22.22 15.67
N SER A 100 13.91 22.90 14.93
CA SER A 100 13.64 23.31 13.54
C SER A 100 13.39 22.12 12.61
N VAL A 101 14.23 21.08 12.68
CA VAL A 101 14.05 19.86 11.88
C VAL A 101 12.74 19.17 12.25
N TYR A 102 12.41 19.09 13.53
CA TYR A 102 11.14 18.54 13.99
C TYR A 102 9.94 19.36 13.47
N GLU A 103 10.00 20.69 13.51
CA GLU A 103 8.97 21.56 12.95
C GLU A 103 8.79 21.36 11.45
N ASP A 104 9.88 21.17 10.69
CA ASP A 104 9.82 20.91 9.26
C ASP A 104 9.19 19.55 8.94
N VAL A 105 9.50 18.52 9.74
CA VAL A 105 8.81 17.22 9.67
C VAL A 105 7.32 17.38 9.96
N GLN A 106 6.93 18.12 10.99
CA GLN A 106 5.53 18.36 11.31
C GLN A 106 4.79 19.12 10.20
N LYS A 107 5.43 20.13 9.59
CA LYS A 107 4.88 20.83 8.41
C LYS A 107 4.74 19.89 7.21
N ALA A 108 5.71 19.01 6.97
CA ALA A 108 5.64 18.02 5.89
C ALA A 108 4.50 17.02 6.12
N MET A 109 4.34 16.51 7.35
CA MET A 109 3.22 15.64 7.73
C MET A 109 1.86 16.33 7.57
N ALA A 110 1.75 17.61 7.96
CA ALA A 110 0.52 18.39 7.76
C ALA A 110 0.18 18.56 6.27
N LYS A 111 1.17 18.87 5.42
CA LYS A 111 0.98 18.93 3.96
C LYS A 111 0.54 17.58 3.38
N GLN A 112 1.18 16.49 3.82
CA GLN A 112 0.81 15.13 3.40
C GLN A 112 -0.64 14.80 3.80
N ARG A 113 -1.06 15.17 5.02
CA ARG A 113 -2.43 14.95 5.49
C ARG A 113 -3.46 15.68 4.62
N VAL A 114 -3.22 16.95 4.31
CA VAL A 114 -4.11 17.72 3.42
C VAL A 114 -4.14 17.12 2.01
N ALA A 115 -2.99 16.69 1.48
CA ALA A 115 -2.95 16.01 0.18
C ALA A 115 -3.76 14.70 0.21
N PHE A 116 -3.66 13.93 1.29
CA PHE A 116 -4.42 12.70 1.47
C PHE A 116 -5.92 12.94 1.59
N GLU A 117 -6.37 13.99 2.28
CA GLU A 117 -7.78 14.39 2.34
C GLU A 117 -8.33 14.73 0.95
N ILE A 118 -7.55 15.45 0.13
CA ILE A 118 -7.92 15.74 -1.27
C ILE A 118 -8.01 14.45 -2.09
N LEU A 119 -7.03 13.56 -1.95
CA LEU A 119 -7.02 12.27 -2.65
C LEU A 119 -8.21 11.40 -2.25
N SER A 120 -8.52 11.30 -0.95
CA SER A 120 -9.67 10.58 -0.41
C SER A 120 -10.99 11.10 -0.97
N TYR A 121 -11.14 12.42 -1.10
CA TYR A 121 -12.32 13.04 -1.71
C TYR A 121 -12.48 12.60 -3.19
N HIS A 122 -11.39 12.63 -3.96
CA HIS A 122 -11.44 12.20 -5.36
C HIS A 122 -11.52 10.68 -5.54
N ALA A 123 -11.02 9.90 -4.58
CA ALA A 123 -11.12 8.44 -4.54
C ALA A 123 -12.54 7.98 -4.22
N THR A 124 -13.30 8.76 -3.44
CA THR A 124 -14.67 8.41 -3.06
C THR A 124 -15.63 8.51 -4.25
N ALA A 125 -16.55 7.56 -4.36
CA ALA A 125 -17.62 7.56 -5.36
C ALA A 125 -18.58 8.74 -5.15
N SER A 126 -19.11 9.28 -6.25
CA SER A 126 -20.07 10.37 -6.17
C SER A 126 -21.41 9.90 -5.57
N PRO A 127 -22.17 10.77 -4.88
CA PRO A 127 -23.49 10.42 -4.37
C PRO A 127 -24.46 9.94 -5.47
N GLU A 128 -24.31 10.43 -6.69
CA GLU A 128 -25.11 10.02 -7.85
C GLU A 128 -24.84 8.56 -8.24
N GLU A 129 -23.56 8.17 -8.33
CA GLU A 129 -23.14 6.79 -8.60
C GLU A 129 -23.60 5.83 -7.51
N THR A 130 -23.46 6.21 -6.23
CA THR A 130 -23.97 5.43 -5.09
C THR A 130 -25.48 5.24 -5.19
N THR A 131 -26.21 6.31 -5.51
CA THR A 131 -27.67 6.26 -5.64
C THR A 131 -28.11 5.34 -6.79
N LYS A 132 -27.37 5.30 -7.90
CA LYS A 132 -27.64 4.37 -9.01
C LYS A 132 -27.56 2.92 -8.56
N LEU A 133 -26.49 2.55 -7.84
CA LEU A 133 -26.33 1.20 -7.30
C LEU A 133 -27.43 0.85 -6.29
N MET A 134 -27.77 1.77 -5.37
CA MET A 134 -28.79 1.54 -4.34
C MET A 134 -30.18 1.27 -4.91
N LYS A 135 -30.49 1.85 -6.08
CA LYS A 135 -31.79 1.74 -6.75
C LYS A 135 -31.90 0.53 -7.69
N MET A 136 -30.83 -0.26 -7.85
CA MET A 136 -30.91 -1.46 -8.68
C MET A 136 -31.90 -2.47 -8.09
N GLU A 137 -32.70 -3.06 -8.97
CA GLU A 137 -33.66 -4.10 -8.62
C GLU A 137 -32.98 -5.46 -8.49
N ASP A 138 -33.58 -6.32 -7.67
CA ASP A 138 -33.03 -7.65 -7.43
C ASP A 138 -33.09 -8.54 -8.66
N SER A 139 -31.96 -9.18 -8.97
CA SER A 139 -31.84 -10.10 -10.10
C SER A 139 -31.47 -11.50 -9.62
N PRO A 140 -32.47 -12.40 -9.45
CA PRO A 140 -32.23 -13.78 -9.01
C PRO A 140 -31.27 -14.57 -9.91
N LYS A 141 -31.17 -14.18 -11.18
CA LYS A 141 -30.24 -14.79 -12.15
C LYS A 141 -28.79 -14.51 -11.76
N ILE A 142 -28.48 -13.26 -11.37
CA ILE A 142 -27.15 -12.86 -10.93
C ILE A 142 -26.81 -13.63 -9.65
N SER A 143 -27.65 -13.56 -8.62
CA SER A 143 -27.38 -14.20 -7.33
C SER A 143 -27.12 -15.71 -7.43
N ARG A 144 -27.87 -16.42 -8.28
CA ARG A 144 -27.63 -17.86 -8.52
C ARG A 144 -26.31 -18.14 -9.24
N SER A 145 -25.94 -17.31 -10.21
CA SER A 145 -24.71 -17.49 -10.97
C SER A 145 -23.44 -17.25 -10.15
N LEU A 146 -23.50 -16.43 -9.10
CA LEU A 146 -22.36 -16.13 -8.23
C LEU A 146 -21.89 -17.33 -7.38
N LEU A 147 -22.70 -18.38 -7.24
CA LEU A 147 -22.30 -19.61 -6.57
C LEU A 147 -21.58 -20.58 -7.51
N ASP A 148 -21.60 -20.35 -8.82
CA ASP A 148 -20.92 -21.23 -9.77
C ASP A 148 -19.42 -20.91 -9.84
N PHE A 149 -18.56 -21.93 -9.68
CA PHE A 149 -17.13 -21.76 -9.90
C PHE A 149 -16.80 -21.45 -11.36
N GLY A 150 -17.66 -21.87 -12.30
CA GLY A 150 -17.56 -21.58 -13.73
C GLY A 150 -18.11 -20.21 -14.16
N PHE A 151 -18.46 -19.33 -13.21
CA PHE A 151 -18.99 -18.00 -13.47
C PHE A 151 -18.12 -17.18 -14.45
N ASP A 152 -18.79 -16.47 -15.37
CA ASP A 152 -18.22 -15.56 -16.38
C ASP A 152 -18.92 -14.20 -16.29
N ASP A 153 -18.16 -13.13 -16.09
CA ASP A 153 -18.65 -11.77 -15.93
C ASP A 153 -18.78 -10.99 -17.25
N ASP A 154 -18.41 -11.58 -18.39
CA ASP A 154 -18.41 -10.95 -19.73
C ASP A 154 -19.77 -10.33 -20.11
N THR A 155 -20.87 -10.89 -19.60
CA THR A 155 -22.23 -10.40 -19.86
C THR A 155 -22.70 -9.30 -18.91
N LEU A 156 -21.97 -9.04 -17.83
CA LEU A 156 -22.31 -8.02 -16.85
C LEU A 156 -21.68 -6.69 -17.24
N ASP A 157 -22.44 -5.60 -17.19
CA ASP A 157 -21.84 -4.26 -17.20
C ASP A 157 -21.17 -3.92 -15.85
N GLU A 158 -20.46 -2.81 -15.79
CA GLU A 158 -19.72 -2.44 -14.57
C GLU A 158 -20.65 -2.24 -13.37
N LEU A 159 -21.82 -1.64 -13.55
CA LEU A 159 -22.76 -1.41 -12.46
C LEU A 159 -23.35 -2.75 -11.95
N SER A 160 -23.60 -3.69 -12.86
CA SER A 160 -24.05 -5.05 -12.55
C SER A 160 -22.99 -5.83 -11.77
N THR A 161 -21.69 -5.62 -12.04
CA THR A 161 -20.64 -6.21 -11.19
C THR A 161 -20.65 -5.64 -9.78
N CYS A 162 -20.83 -4.33 -9.61
CA CYS A 162 -20.98 -3.72 -8.28
C CYS A 162 -22.22 -4.23 -7.54
N TYR A 163 -23.32 -4.42 -8.25
CA TYR A 163 -24.56 -4.99 -7.69
C TYR A 163 -24.41 -6.48 -7.35
N ALA A 164 -23.66 -7.24 -8.14
CA ALA A 164 -23.27 -8.59 -7.80
C ALA A 164 -22.42 -8.62 -6.51
N THR A 165 -21.45 -7.71 -6.35
CA THR A 165 -20.71 -7.56 -5.09
C THR A 165 -21.64 -7.25 -3.92
N LEU A 166 -22.59 -6.32 -4.09
CA LEU A 166 -23.59 -6.02 -3.07
C LEU A 166 -24.35 -7.30 -2.65
N ASN A 167 -24.79 -8.11 -3.61
CA ASN A 167 -25.44 -9.39 -3.33
C ASN A 167 -24.57 -10.35 -2.52
N MET A 168 -23.25 -10.40 -2.76
CA MET A 168 -22.35 -11.28 -1.98
C MET A 168 -22.40 -10.94 -0.48
N PHE A 169 -22.42 -9.65 -0.12
CA PHE A 169 -22.54 -9.20 1.27
C PHE A 169 -23.91 -9.52 1.88
N TYR A 170 -24.98 -9.42 1.10
CA TYR A 170 -26.34 -9.75 1.55
C TYR A 170 -26.54 -11.26 1.72
N GLU A 171 -26.06 -12.06 0.78
CA GLU A 171 -26.13 -13.53 0.80
C GLU A 171 -25.29 -14.15 1.93
N LEU A 172 -24.24 -13.46 2.37
CA LEU A 172 -23.44 -13.84 3.55
C LEU A 172 -23.97 -13.22 4.85
N ASP A 173 -25.04 -12.43 4.80
CA ASP A 173 -25.63 -11.69 5.93
C ASP A 173 -24.63 -10.76 6.67
N LEU A 174 -23.58 -10.32 5.99
CA LEU A 174 -22.53 -9.49 6.60
C LEU A 174 -23.03 -8.08 6.93
N HIS A 175 -23.91 -7.53 6.08
CA HIS A 175 -24.46 -6.19 6.28
C HIS A 175 -25.30 -6.10 7.56
N SER A 176 -26.19 -7.07 7.81
CA SER A 176 -27.07 -7.10 8.97
C SER A 176 -26.28 -7.36 10.24
N ARG A 177 -25.40 -8.38 10.21
CA ARG A 177 -24.63 -8.78 11.39
C ARG A 177 -23.68 -7.71 11.92
N PHE A 178 -23.11 -6.89 11.03
CA PHE A 178 -22.17 -5.83 11.39
C PHE A 178 -22.76 -4.42 11.25
N ALA A 179 -24.10 -4.33 11.13
CA ALA A 179 -24.84 -3.07 11.02
C ALA A 179 -24.29 -2.11 9.93
N ILE A 180 -23.89 -2.66 8.79
CA ILE A 180 -23.36 -1.89 7.67
C ILE A 180 -24.53 -1.26 6.91
N GLU A 181 -24.62 0.07 6.97
CA GLU A 181 -25.66 0.81 6.27
C GLU A 181 -25.56 0.62 4.75
N LYS A 182 -26.71 0.49 4.07
CA LYS A 182 -26.75 0.19 2.63
C LYS A 182 -26.05 1.26 1.79
N ASP A 183 -26.20 2.53 2.15
CA ASP A 183 -25.55 3.62 1.42
C ASP A 183 -24.02 3.60 1.61
N VAL A 184 -23.54 3.30 2.83
CA VAL A 184 -22.11 3.15 3.14
C VAL A 184 -21.52 1.99 2.35
N LEU A 185 -22.18 0.83 2.34
CA LEU A 185 -21.73 -0.33 1.56
C LEU A 185 -21.71 -0.05 0.06
N CYS A 186 -22.78 0.57 -0.49
CA CYS A 186 -22.82 0.93 -1.90
C CYS A 186 -21.75 1.96 -2.26
N ARG A 187 -21.50 2.96 -1.39
CA ARG A 187 -20.47 3.96 -1.58
C ARG A 187 -19.09 3.31 -1.58
N TRP A 188 -18.81 2.45 -0.60
CA TRP A 188 -17.56 1.70 -0.51
C TRP A 188 -17.30 0.84 -1.75
N ILE A 189 -18.27 0.04 -2.20
CA ILE A 189 -18.12 -0.79 -3.43
C ILE A 189 -17.78 0.09 -4.65
N MET A 190 -18.50 1.19 -4.83
CA MET A 190 -18.27 2.11 -5.95
C MET A 190 -16.92 2.82 -5.84
N SER A 191 -16.49 3.19 -4.63
CA SER A 191 -15.18 3.79 -4.37
C SER A 191 -14.07 2.79 -4.68
N VAL A 192 -14.16 1.55 -4.20
CA VAL A 192 -13.19 0.48 -4.52
C VAL A 192 -13.08 0.32 -6.03
N LYS A 193 -14.20 0.13 -6.75
CA LYS A 193 -14.24 0.05 -8.22
C LYS A 193 -13.53 1.23 -8.89
N LYS A 194 -13.81 2.45 -8.44
CA LYS A 194 -13.24 3.70 -8.99
C LYS A 194 -11.73 3.80 -8.81
N ASN A 195 -11.17 3.14 -7.79
CA ASN A 195 -9.74 3.16 -7.47
C ASN A 195 -8.94 2.03 -8.14
N TYR A 196 -9.59 1.15 -8.90
CA TYR A 196 -8.88 0.28 -9.84
C TYR A 196 -8.53 1.06 -11.11
N ARG A 197 -7.28 0.93 -11.54
CA ARG A 197 -6.80 1.55 -12.77
C ARG A 197 -7.35 0.84 -13.99
N GLN A 198 -7.43 1.56 -15.10
CA GLN A 198 -7.78 1.02 -16.41
C GLN A 198 -6.54 0.37 -17.06
N VAL A 199 -6.06 -0.72 -16.45
CA VAL A 199 -5.00 -1.59 -16.99
C VAL A 199 -5.61 -2.83 -17.64
N THR A 200 -4.81 -3.56 -18.41
CA THR A 200 -5.27 -4.65 -19.27
C THR A 200 -5.89 -5.81 -18.49
N TYR A 201 -5.28 -6.22 -17.38
CA TYR A 201 -5.70 -7.35 -16.57
C TYR A 201 -6.02 -6.99 -15.12
N HIS A 202 -5.08 -6.39 -14.37
CA HIS A 202 -5.25 -6.10 -12.93
C HIS A 202 -6.14 -4.87 -12.68
N ASN A 203 -7.40 -4.96 -13.12
CA ASN A 203 -8.43 -3.95 -12.99
C ASN A 203 -9.60 -4.47 -12.15
N TRP A 204 -10.67 -3.68 -12.02
CA TRP A 204 -11.84 -4.03 -11.20
C TRP A 204 -12.45 -5.41 -11.54
N ARG A 205 -12.43 -5.82 -12.81
CA ARG A 205 -13.01 -7.10 -13.25
C ARG A 205 -12.27 -8.29 -12.66
N HIS A 206 -10.95 -8.20 -12.57
CA HIS A 206 -10.11 -9.19 -11.89
C HIS A 206 -10.49 -9.27 -10.41
N ALA A 207 -10.43 -8.15 -9.68
CA ALA A 207 -10.78 -8.10 -8.26
C ALA A 207 -12.20 -8.60 -7.95
N PHE A 208 -13.18 -8.26 -8.80
CA PHE A 208 -14.55 -8.77 -8.71
C PHE A 208 -14.61 -10.30 -8.84
N ASN A 209 -13.90 -10.89 -9.81
CA ASN A 209 -13.85 -12.34 -10.00
C ASN A 209 -13.12 -13.07 -8.86
N VAL A 210 -12.07 -12.46 -8.30
CA VAL A 210 -11.38 -12.97 -7.09
C VAL A 210 -12.36 -12.96 -5.91
N GLY A 211 -13.07 -11.85 -5.69
CA GLY A 211 -14.12 -11.74 -4.66
C GLY A 211 -15.27 -12.72 -4.86
N GLN A 212 -15.73 -12.92 -6.11
CA GLN A 212 -16.76 -13.89 -6.46
C GLN A 212 -16.31 -15.32 -6.13
N THR A 213 -15.06 -15.66 -6.45
CA THR A 213 -14.51 -16.99 -6.16
C THR A 213 -14.44 -17.22 -4.65
N MET A 214 -13.97 -16.24 -3.88
CA MET A 214 -13.96 -16.31 -2.41
C MET A 214 -15.39 -16.47 -1.86
N PHE A 215 -16.35 -15.71 -2.36
CA PHE A 215 -17.76 -15.85 -2.00
C PHE A 215 -18.29 -17.26 -2.28
N ALA A 216 -18.02 -17.82 -3.47
CA ALA A 216 -18.44 -19.17 -3.83
C ALA A 216 -17.79 -20.23 -2.93
N ILE A 217 -16.50 -20.08 -2.58
CA ILE A 217 -15.82 -20.95 -1.62
C ILE A 217 -16.50 -20.87 -0.25
N ILE A 218 -16.74 -19.67 0.29
CA ILE A 218 -17.36 -19.50 1.61
C ILE A 218 -18.80 -20.07 1.64
N LYS A 219 -19.58 -19.95 0.56
CA LYS A 219 -20.96 -20.44 0.53
C LYS A 219 -21.06 -21.95 0.28
N ASN A 220 -20.23 -22.50 -0.61
CA ASN A 220 -20.37 -23.88 -1.10
C ASN A 220 -19.49 -24.90 -0.39
N SER A 221 -18.52 -24.46 0.41
CA SER A 221 -17.53 -25.35 1.01
C SER A 221 -17.63 -25.42 2.53
N ALA A 222 -17.15 -26.52 3.11
CA ALA A 222 -17.05 -26.67 4.55
C ALA A 222 -16.04 -25.69 5.18
N VAL A 223 -15.11 -25.13 4.39
CA VAL A 223 -14.04 -24.23 4.85
C VAL A 223 -14.57 -23.03 5.63
N ARG A 224 -15.81 -22.59 5.35
CA ARG A 224 -16.47 -21.52 6.10
C ARG A 224 -16.52 -21.77 7.61
N CYS A 225 -16.57 -23.03 8.07
CA CYS A 225 -16.68 -23.34 9.50
C CYS A 225 -15.42 -23.00 10.28
N TYR A 226 -14.27 -22.88 9.62
CA TYR A 226 -13.00 -22.51 10.25
C TYR A 226 -12.88 -21.00 10.49
N PHE A 227 -13.75 -20.20 9.88
CA PHE A 227 -13.71 -18.74 9.98
C PHE A 227 -14.95 -18.22 10.70
N SER A 228 -14.73 -17.31 11.64
CA SER A 228 -15.78 -16.47 12.19
C SER A 228 -16.33 -15.53 11.11
N ASP A 229 -17.51 -14.97 11.36
CA ASP A 229 -18.14 -14.09 10.39
C ASP A 229 -17.36 -12.78 10.15
N ILE A 230 -16.56 -12.32 11.12
CA ILE A 230 -15.69 -11.13 10.97
C ILE A 230 -14.51 -11.44 10.05
N GLU A 231 -13.96 -12.65 10.13
CA GLU A 231 -12.89 -13.10 9.23
C GLU A 231 -13.43 -13.34 7.82
N ARG A 232 -14.67 -13.80 7.67
CA ARG A 232 -15.34 -13.91 6.35
C ARG A 232 -15.57 -12.54 5.72
N LEU A 233 -15.94 -11.53 6.53
CA LEU A 233 -16.00 -10.14 6.07
C LEU A 233 -14.63 -9.67 5.59
N ALA A 234 -13.59 -9.84 6.40
CA ALA A 234 -12.23 -9.43 6.07
C ALA A 234 -11.69 -10.13 4.81
N LEU A 235 -11.93 -11.44 4.63
CA LEU A 235 -11.54 -12.20 3.44
C LEU A 235 -12.18 -11.65 2.15
N LEU A 236 -13.48 -11.36 2.19
CA LEU A 236 -14.18 -10.82 1.03
C LEU A 236 -13.71 -9.40 0.70
N VAL A 237 -13.52 -8.56 1.71
CA VAL A 237 -12.96 -7.20 1.57
C VAL A 237 -11.54 -7.26 1.02
N ALA A 238 -10.69 -8.15 1.53
CA ALA A 238 -9.33 -8.36 1.04
C ALA A 238 -9.30 -8.72 -0.45
N CYS A 239 -10.14 -9.68 -0.88
CA CYS A 239 -10.23 -10.08 -2.29
C CYS A 239 -10.59 -8.90 -3.21
N LEU A 240 -11.55 -8.07 -2.79
CA LEU A 240 -12.00 -6.91 -3.57
C LEU A 240 -10.97 -5.77 -3.59
N CYS A 241 -10.01 -5.76 -2.66
CA CYS A 241 -9.05 -4.67 -2.49
C CYS A 241 -7.59 -5.03 -2.79
N HIS A 242 -7.27 -6.31 -3.01
CA HIS A 242 -5.89 -6.79 -3.04
C HIS A 242 -5.02 -6.17 -4.15
N ASP A 243 -5.62 -5.64 -5.21
CA ASP A 243 -4.93 -5.05 -6.38
C ASP A 243 -5.29 -3.56 -6.59
N LEU A 244 -5.75 -2.87 -5.55
CA LEU A 244 -6.13 -1.46 -5.64
C LEU A 244 -4.98 -0.58 -6.15
N ASP A 245 -5.25 0.32 -7.10
CA ASP A 245 -4.22 1.17 -7.72
C ASP A 245 -3.09 0.41 -8.46
N HIS A 246 -3.27 -0.88 -8.81
CA HIS A 246 -2.26 -1.64 -9.56
C HIS A 246 -1.90 -0.97 -10.91
N ARG A 247 -0.60 -0.84 -11.18
CA ARG A 247 -0.06 0.01 -12.26
C ARG A 247 0.27 -0.73 -13.55
N GLY A 248 0.01 -2.03 -13.60
CA GLY A 248 0.35 -2.90 -14.73
C GLY A 248 1.83 -3.29 -14.78
N THR A 249 2.52 -3.22 -13.64
CA THR A 249 3.96 -3.53 -13.52
C THR A 249 4.24 -4.30 -12.23
N SER A 250 5.15 -5.27 -12.27
CA SER A 250 5.51 -6.10 -11.12
C SER A 250 6.35 -5.40 -10.04
N ASN A 251 6.44 -6.02 -8.85
CA ASN A 251 7.36 -5.61 -7.78
C ASN A 251 8.82 -5.47 -8.25
N SER A 252 9.30 -6.39 -9.09
CA SER A 252 10.66 -6.33 -9.64
C SER A 252 10.90 -5.09 -10.50
N PHE A 253 9.89 -4.66 -11.26
CA PHE A 253 9.96 -3.44 -12.06
C PHE A 253 10.03 -2.20 -11.16
N GLN A 254 9.17 -2.13 -10.13
CA GLN A 254 9.14 -1.01 -9.17
C GLN A 254 10.48 -0.81 -8.46
N VAL A 255 11.15 -1.89 -8.05
CA VAL A 255 12.50 -1.85 -7.48
C VAL A 255 13.52 -1.35 -8.52
N LYS A 256 13.41 -1.80 -9.77
CA LYS A 256 14.36 -1.45 -10.84
C LYS A 256 14.30 0.03 -11.22
N ILE A 257 13.12 0.65 -11.20
CA ILE A 257 12.96 2.09 -11.44
C ILE A 257 13.21 2.96 -10.19
N ASP A 258 13.59 2.36 -9.06
CA ASP A 258 13.77 3.05 -7.76
C ASP A 258 12.56 3.95 -7.42
N SER A 259 11.36 3.37 -7.57
CA SER A 259 10.12 4.12 -7.36
C SER A 259 9.98 4.56 -5.91
N PRO A 260 9.21 5.63 -5.61
CA PRO A 260 8.92 6.03 -4.24
C PRO A 260 8.32 4.89 -3.40
N LEU A 261 7.56 3.98 -4.01
CA LEU A 261 7.01 2.80 -3.33
C LEU A 261 8.11 1.81 -2.95
N ALA A 262 9.06 1.53 -3.85
CA ALA A 262 10.18 0.63 -3.57
C ALA A 262 11.13 1.18 -2.49
N ARG A 263 11.20 2.51 -2.33
CA ARG A 263 11.93 3.14 -1.21
C ARG A 263 11.16 3.07 0.11
N LEU A 264 9.83 3.06 0.05
CA LEU A 264 8.97 3.01 1.23
C LEU A 264 8.87 1.60 1.80
N TYR A 265 8.79 0.58 0.95
CA TYR A 265 8.66 -0.83 1.34
C TYR A 265 9.78 -1.69 0.76
N SER A 266 10.42 -2.49 1.61
CA SER A 266 11.54 -3.36 1.22
C SER A 266 11.11 -4.71 0.61
N THR A 267 9.90 -5.16 0.90
CA THR A 267 9.34 -6.45 0.44
C THR A 267 7.87 -6.26 0.10
N SER A 268 7.33 -7.05 -0.83
CA SER A 268 5.90 -7.03 -1.21
C SER A 268 5.38 -5.59 -1.43
N THR A 269 6.16 -4.83 -2.21
CA THR A 269 6.03 -3.37 -2.33
C THR A 269 4.65 -2.94 -2.80
N MET A 270 4.11 -3.61 -3.82
CA MET A 270 2.78 -3.33 -4.33
C MET A 270 1.69 -3.80 -3.38
N GLU A 271 1.85 -4.96 -2.72
CA GLU A 271 0.86 -5.48 -1.79
C GLU A 271 0.69 -4.58 -0.55
N HIS A 272 1.78 -4.02 -0.02
CA HIS A 272 1.69 -2.99 1.03
C HIS A 272 0.97 -1.73 0.53
N HIS A 273 1.24 -1.30 -0.71
CA HIS A 273 0.54 -0.16 -1.32
C HIS A 273 -0.96 -0.44 -1.48
N HIS A 274 -1.35 -1.64 -1.93
CA HIS A 274 -2.75 -2.06 -2.04
C HIS A 274 -3.47 -2.05 -0.69
N PHE A 275 -2.80 -2.52 0.37
CA PHE A 275 -3.32 -2.49 1.73
C PHE A 275 -3.49 -1.06 2.26
N ASP A 276 -2.50 -0.18 2.08
CA ASP A 276 -2.59 1.21 2.53
C ASP A 276 -3.68 1.97 1.74
N HIS A 277 -3.85 1.67 0.45
CA HIS A 277 -4.93 2.23 -0.37
C HIS A 277 -6.31 1.70 0.05
N CYS A 278 -6.42 0.43 0.45
CA CYS A 278 -7.62 -0.14 1.04
C CYS A 278 -7.98 0.60 2.34
N THR A 279 -7.00 0.78 3.23
CA THR A 279 -7.16 1.49 4.50
C THR A 279 -7.59 2.94 4.29
N MET A 280 -7.01 3.64 3.31
CA MET A 280 -7.47 4.98 2.91
C MET A 280 -8.97 4.99 2.61
N ILE A 281 -9.44 4.06 1.78
CA ILE A 281 -10.87 4.01 1.40
C ILE A 281 -11.73 3.70 2.64
N LEU A 282 -11.32 2.75 3.48
CA LEU A 282 -12.06 2.38 4.70
C LEU A 282 -12.17 3.51 5.73
N HIS A 283 -11.21 4.45 5.75
CA HIS A 283 -11.24 5.63 6.62
C HIS A 283 -11.83 6.88 5.95
N SER A 284 -12.19 6.79 4.67
CA SER A 284 -12.77 7.91 3.93
C SER A 284 -14.24 8.10 4.31
N GLN A 285 -14.65 9.35 4.51
CA GLN A 285 -16.00 9.68 4.97
C GLN A 285 -17.10 9.00 4.14
N GLY A 286 -17.96 8.23 4.80
CA GLY A 286 -19.07 7.49 4.21
C GLY A 286 -18.68 6.13 3.60
N ASN A 287 -17.44 5.69 3.67
CA ASN A 287 -17.00 4.37 3.18
C ASN A 287 -16.66 3.41 4.32
N GLU A 288 -16.94 3.80 5.57
CA GLU A 288 -16.53 3.10 6.78
C GLU A 288 -17.40 1.87 7.03
N ILE A 289 -17.28 0.84 6.18
CA ILE A 289 -18.00 -0.43 6.33
C ILE A 289 -17.63 -1.20 7.62
N PHE A 290 -16.54 -0.78 8.28
CA PHE A 290 -16.10 -1.28 9.60
C PHE A 290 -16.52 -0.36 10.76
N GLY A 291 -17.27 0.72 10.50
CA GLY A 291 -17.64 1.71 11.51
C GLY A 291 -18.56 1.19 12.62
N GLY A 292 -19.30 0.10 12.36
CA GLY A 292 -20.15 -0.56 13.35
C GLY A 292 -19.45 -1.63 14.20
N LEU A 293 -18.17 -1.92 13.94
CA LEU A 293 -17.42 -2.97 14.64
C LEU A 293 -16.98 -2.52 16.04
N THR A 294 -16.92 -3.48 16.97
CA THR A 294 -16.21 -3.27 18.24
C THR A 294 -14.69 -3.16 18.02
N THR A 295 -13.94 -2.63 18.99
CA THR A 295 -12.47 -2.53 18.91
C THR A 295 -11.81 -3.87 18.59
N ASN A 296 -12.23 -4.95 19.27
CA ASN A 296 -11.65 -6.29 19.05
C ASN A 296 -12.00 -6.85 17.67
N GLU A 297 -13.22 -6.62 17.18
CA GLU A 297 -13.62 -7.04 15.83
C GLU A 297 -12.87 -6.24 14.76
N TYR A 298 -12.69 -4.94 14.97
CA TYR A 298 -11.91 -4.08 14.09
C TYR A 298 -10.46 -4.56 13.99
N GLU A 299 -9.81 -4.82 15.14
CA GLU A 299 -8.43 -5.35 15.17
C GLU A 299 -8.32 -6.71 14.47
N ALA A 300 -9.28 -7.61 14.69
CA ALA A 300 -9.31 -8.91 14.04
C ALA A 300 -9.50 -8.80 12.52
N ALA A 301 -10.44 -7.96 12.08
CA ALA A 301 -10.70 -7.71 10.66
C ALA A 301 -9.49 -7.07 9.98
N TYR A 302 -8.90 -6.06 10.61
CA TYR A 302 -7.75 -5.32 10.08
C TYR A 302 -6.51 -6.22 9.96
N THR A 303 -6.23 -7.04 10.98
CA THR A 303 -5.13 -8.02 10.96
C THR A 303 -5.33 -9.05 9.85
N MET A 304 -6.55 -9.58 9.69
CA MET A 304 -6.85 -10.53 8.63
C MET A 304 -6.75 -9.87 7.24
N LEU A 305 -7.19 -8.62 7.10
CA LEU A 305 -7.11 -7.85 5.87
C LEU A 305 -5.66 -7.65 5.43
N GLU A 306 -4.79 -7.20 6.33
CA GLU A 306 -3.35 -7.03 6.07
C GLU A 306 -2.72 -8.36 5.65
N LEU A 307 -2.95 -9.42 6.44
CA LEU A 307 -2.42 -10.75 6.16
C LEU A 307 -2.84 -11.26 4.79
N CYS A 308 -4.12 -11.11 4.44
CA CYS A 308 -4.67 -11.62 3.19
C CYS A 308 -4.17 -10.86 1.96
N ILE A 309 -4.09 -9.53 2.03
CA ILE A 309 -3.58 -8.71 0.92
C ILE A 309 -2.08 -8.96 0.73
N LEU A 310 -1.28 -9.00 1.80
CA LEU A 310 0.15 -9.31 1.65
C LEU A 310 0.38 -10.72 1.11
N ALA A 311 -0.46 -11.68 1.48
CA ALA A 311 -0.36 -13.07 1.02
C ALA A 311 -0.60 -13.28 -0.48
N THR A 312 -1.07 -12.28 -1.24
CA THR A 312 -1.18 -12.38 -2.70
C THR A 312 0.19 -12.30 -3.38
N ASP A 313 1.25 -11.86 -2.68
CA ASP A 313 2.62 -11.98 -3.17
C ASP A 313 3.02 -13.45 -3.30
N LEU A 314 3.26 -13.90 -4.53
CA LEU A 314 3.67 -15.27 -4.84
C LEU A 314 4.95 -15.69 -4.10
N ALA A 315 5.84 -14.77 -3.72
CA ALA A 315 7.02 -15.09 -2.92
C ALA A 315 6.63 -15.68 -1.55
N LEU A 316 5.59 -15.14 -0.92
CA LEU A 316 5.04 -15.67 0.34
C LEU A 316 4.31 -17.00 0.13
N TYR A 317 3.60 -17.16 -1.00
CA TYR A 317 3.04 -18.45 -1.37
C TYR A 317 4.12 -19.53 -1.46
N PHE A 318 5.21 -19.30 -2.19
CA PHE A 318 6.30 -20.29 -2.33
C PHE A 318 6.96 -20.63 -0.99
N LYS A 319 7.08 -19.64 -0.10
CA LYS A 319 7.61 -19.85 1.26
C LYS A 319 6.71 -20.75 2.11
N ASN A 320 5.39 -20.61 1.99
CA ASN A 320 4.43 -21.22 2.91
C ASN A 320 3.73 -22.48 2.38
N ARG A 321 3.71 -22.70 1.05
CA ARG A 321 2.90 -23.76 0.41
C ARG A 321 3.23 -25.19 0.86
N ASN A 322 4.49 -25.49 1.17
CA ASN A 322 4.89 -26.84 1.55
C ASN A 322 4.28 -27.22 2.90
N THR A 323 4.32 -26.31 3.87
CA THR A 323 3.65 -26.47 5.17
C THR A 323 2.16 -26.71 4.99
N PHE A 324 1.51 -25.94 4.12
CA PHE A 324 0.09 -26.12 3.81
C PHE A 324 -0.20 -27.51 3.20
N PHE A 325 0.64 -27.96 2.26
CA PHE A 325 0.47 -29.27 1.61
C PHE A 325 0.70 -30.45 2.57
N GLU A 326 1.52 -30.28 3.60
CA GLU A 326 1.71 -31.28 4.64
C GLU A 326 0.50 -31.32 5.60
N LEU A 327 0.05 -30.15 6.05
CA LEU A 327 -1.10 -30.02 6.96
C LEU A 327 -2.41 -30.51 6.33
N THR A 328 -2.63 -30.27 5.04
CA THR A 328 -3.82 -30.76 4.31
C THR A 328 -3.86 -32.28 4.14
N LYS A 329 -2.71 -32.96 4.20
CA LYS A 329 -2.65 -34.44 4.16
C LYS A 329 -2.87 -35.07 5.52
N SER A 330 -2.68 -34.32 6.60
CA SER A 330 -2.86 -34.81 7.96
C SER A 330 -4.33 -34.72 8.38
N SER A 331 -4.90 -35.84 8.82
CA SER A 331 -6.28 -35.88 9.35
C SER A 331 -6.41 -35.33 10.77
N THR A 332 -5.30 -34.96 11.41
CA THR A 332 -5.29 -34.43 12.79
C THR A 332 -5.05 -32.92 12.85
N THR A 333 -4.93 -32.25 11.70
CA THR A 333 -4.74 -30.80 11.64
C THR A 333 -5.97 -30.09 12.16
N ASP A 334 -5.78 -29.21 13.15
CA ASP A 334 -6.83 -28.32 13.63
C ASP A 334 -6.79 -26.99 12.88
N TRP A 335 -7.76 -26.78 11.98
CA TRP A 335 -7.90 -25.55 11.21
C TRP A 335 -8.56 -24.41 12.00
N HIS A 336 -8.97 -24.63 13.25
CA HIS A 336 -9.40 -23.57 14.17
C HIS A 336 -8.23 -22.91 14.92
N GLU A 337 -7.04 -23.54 14.90
CA GLU A 337 -5.81 -22.92 15.41
C GLU A 337 -5.42 -21.71 14.56
N LYS A 338 -5.02 -20.62 15.22
CA LYS A 338 -4.82 -19.32 14.55
C LYS A 338 -3.75 -19.35 13.47
N GLU A 339 -2.64 -20.03 13.71
CA GLU A 339 -1.55 -20.18 12.74
C GLU A 339 -2.02 -20.96 11.48
N ASN A 340 -2.77 -22.04 11.67
CA ASN A 340 -3.32 -22.83 10.57
C ASN A 340 -4.41 -22.07 9.82
N GLN A 341 -5.24 -21.30 10.53
CA GLN A 341 -6.26 -20.43 9.96
C GLN A 341 -5.64 -19.32 9.10
N HIS A 342 -4.56 -18.70 9.56
CA HIS A 342 -3.79 -17.71 8.80
C HIS A 342 -3.14 -18.30 7.55
N LEU A 343 -2.58 -19.51 7.66
CA LEU A 343 -2.03 -20.20 6.50
C LEU A 343 -3.14 -20.57 5.49
N LEU A 344 -4.28 -21.02 5.99
CA LEU A 344 -5.45 -21.34 5.17
C LEU A 344 -5.98 -20.10 4.43
N SER A 345 -6.12 -18.96 5.12
CA SER A 345 -6.56 -17.71 4.48
C SER A 345 -5.58 -17.25 3.42
N ALA A 346 -4.28 -17.28 3.70
CA ALA A 346 -3.23 -16.94 2.73
C ALA A 346 -3.32 -17.83 1.46
N MET A 347 -3.47 -19.14 1.63
CA MET A 347 -3.58 -20.07 0.50
C MET A 347 -4.91 -19.90 -0.26
N MET A 348 -6.00 -19.58 0.45
CA MET A 348 -7.29 -19.29 -0.17
C MET A 348 -7.21 -18.01 -1.01
N MET A 349 -6.53 -16.97 -0.53
CA MET A 349 -6.27 -15.74 -1.29
C MET A 349 -5.53 -16.06 -2.58
N THR A 350 -4.41 -16.80 -2.52
CA THR A 350 -3.70 -17.22 -3.75
C THR A 350 -4.59 -18.02 -4.69
N ALA A 351 -5.39 -18.97 -4.17
CA ALA A 351 -6.29 -19.77 -5.00
C ALA A 351 -7.45 -18.97 -5.61
N CYS A 352 -7.89 -17.89 -4.98
CA CYS A 352 -8.87 -16.97 -5.55
C CYS A 352 -8.24 -16.06 -6.60
N ASP A 353 -7.03 -15.55 -6.33
CA ASP A 353 -6.29 -14.66 -7.24
C ASP A 353 -5.99 -15.36 -8.58
N VAL A 354 -5.53 -16.62 -8.54
CA VAL A 354 -5.27 -17.38 -9.78
C VAL A 354 -6.50 -18.14 -10.31
N SER A 355 -7.71 -17.85 -9.80
CA SER A 355 -8.94 -18.61 -10.12
C SER A 355 -9.38 -18.57 -11.57
N ALA A 356 -8.91 -17.61 -12.37
CA ALA A 356 -9.15 -17.57 -13.80
C ALA A 356 -8.73 -18.87 -14.52
N ILE A 357 -7.74 -19.59 -13.98
CA ILE A 357 -7.23 -20.84 -14.54
C ILE A 357 -8.18 -22.03 -14.36
N SER A 358 -9.14 -21.96 -13.44
CA SER A 358 -10.16 -23.01 -13.22
C SER A 358 -11.46 -22.73 -13.98
N LYS A 359 -11.59 -21.58 -14.65
CA LYS A 359 -12.80 -21.21 -15.40
C LYS A 359 -12.92 -22.02 -16.70
N PRO A 360 -14.11 -22.09 -17.33
CA PRO A 360 -14.27 -22.74 -18.63
C PRO A 360 -13.29 -22.20 -19.68
N TRP A 361 -12.86 -23.07 -20.61
CA TRP A 361 -11.79 -22.77 -21.58
C TRP A 361 -11.97 -21.45 -22.33
N ALA A 362 -13.20 -21.08 -22.70
CA ALA A 362 -13.47 -19.82 -23.39
C ALA A 362 -13.07 -18.59 -22.55
N VAL A 363 -13.34 -18.64 -21.25
CA VAL A 363 -12.99 -17.60 -20.27
C VAL A 363 -11.49 -17.62 -20.02
N GLN A 364 -10.94 -18.79 -19.71
CA GLN A 364 -9.50 -18.96 -19.44
C GLN A 364 -8.65 -18.42 -20.59
N ARG A 365 -8.99 -18.77 -21.83
CA ARG A 365 -8.22 -18.35 -23.01
C ARG A 365 -8.27 -16.84 -23.21
N ARG A 366 -9.40 -16.21 -22.90
CA ARG A 366 -9.57 -14.75 -22.95
C ARG A 366 -8.67 -14.09 -21.90
N VAL A 367 -8.74 -14.56 -20.66
CA VAL A 367 -7.96 -14.04 -19.53
C VAL A 367 -6.46 -14.21 -19.78
N ALA A 368 -6.00 -15.38 -20.21
CA ALA A 368 -4.60 -15.63 -20.51
C ALA A 368 -4.04 -14.65 -21.55
N LYS A 369 -4.86 -14.25 -22.54
CA LYS A 369 -4.48 -13.23 -23.51
C LYS A 369 -4.32 -11.84 -22.87
N LEU A 370 -5.21 -11.46 -21.95
CA LEU A 370 -5.14 -10.17 -21.24
C LEU A 370 -3.88 -10.10 -20.36
N VAL A 371 -3.63 -11.15 -19.57
CA VAL A 371 -2.43 -11.28 -18.72
C VAL A 371 -1.16 -11.19 -19.57
N SER A 372 -1.11 -11.93 -20.68
CA SER A 372 0.06 -11.91 -21.57
C SER A 372 0.30 -10.54 -22.19
N GLU A 373 -0.77 -9.85 -22.60
CA GLU A 373 -0.67 -8.50 -23.16
C GLU A 373 -0.14 -7.51 -22.12
N GLU A 374 -0.54 -7.63 -20.86
CA GLU A 374 0.00 -6.80 -19.79
C GLU A 374 1.49 -7.06 -19.54
N PHE A 375 1.92 -8.33 -19.50
CA PHE A 375 3.34 -8.67 -19.40
C PHE A 375 4.15 -8.17 -20.61
N PHE A 376 3.59 -8.20 -21.81
CA PHE A 376 4.26 -7.66 -23.00
C PHE A 376 4.40 -6.13 -22.92
N LEU A 377 3.40 -5.42 -22.42
CA LEU A 377 3.50 -3.97 -22.20
C LEU A 377 4.60 -3.65 -21.18
N GLN A 378 4.71 -4.40 -20.10
CA GLN A 378 5.84 -4.24 -19.16
C GLN A 378 7.18 -4.54 -19.83
N GLY A 379 7.29 -5.62 -20.61
CA GLY A 379 8.53 -5.95 -21.32
C GLY A 379 8.97 -4.88 -22.33
N ASP A 380 8.00 -4.27 -23.01
CA ASP A 380 8.24 -3.14 -23.91
C ASP A 380 8.78 -1.92 -23.15
N LEU A 381 8.20 -1.61 -21.98
CA LEU A 381 8.69 -0.54 -21.08
C LEU A 381 10.10 -0.83 -20.56
N GLU A 382 10.38 -2.07 -20.13
CA GLU A 382 11.71 -2.46 -19.66
C GLU A 382 12.77 -2.31 -20.74
N MET A 383 12.44 -2.66 -21.98
CA MET A 383 13.32 -2.50 -23.13
C MET A 383 13.53 -1.01 -23.47
N GLU A 384 12.49 -0.17 -23.34
CA GLU A 384 12.59 1.27 -23.58
C GLU A 384 13.46 1.97 -22.54
N GLU A 385 13.21 1.73 -21.26
CA GLU A 385 13.86 2.39 -20.13
C GLU A 385 15.29 1.87 -19.89
N PHE A 386 15.49 0.55 -19.93
CA PHE A 386 16.76 -0.07 -19.52
C PHE A 386 17.62 -0.61 -20.67
N LYS A 387 17.09 -0.65 -21.90
CA LYS A 387 17.77 -1.23 -23.08
C LYS A 387 18.19 -2.70 -22.89
N GLU A 388 17.48 -3.42 -22.04
CA GLU A 388 17.71 -4.85 -21.78
C GLU A 388 16.72 -5.72 -22.55
N GLN A 389 17.08 -6.99 -22.80
CA GLN A 389 16.13 -7.94 -23.36
C GLN A 389 15.17 -8.43 -22.27
N PRO A 390 13.85 -8.33 -22.48
CA PRO A 390 12.88 -8.80 -21.50
C PRO A 390 12.92 -10.31 -21.35
N ALA A 391 12.47 -10.80 -20.19
CA ALA A 391 12.26 -12.22 -19.96
C ALA A 391 11.32 -12.80 -21.02
N ALA A 392 11.46 -14.09 -21.34
CA ALA A 392 10.68 -14.71 -22.42
C ALA A 392 9.16 -14.56 -22.24
N MET A 393 8.66 -14.53 -21.00
CA MET A 393 7.25 -14.32 -20.67
C MET A 393 6.74 -12.90 -20.93
N MET A 394 7.64 -11.91 -21.00
CA MET A 394 7.35 -10.50 -21.27
C MET A 394 7.76 -10.10 -22.71
N ASP A 395 8.29 -11.03 -23.48
CA ASP A 395 8.77 -10.80 -24.84
C ASP A 395 7.66 -11.07 -25.86
N ARG A 396 7.12 -10.00 -26.46
CA ARG A 396 6.05 -10.06 -27.47
C ARG A 396 6.46 -10.90 -28.70
N GLY A 397 7.75 -11.00 -28.99
CA GLY A 397 8.31 -11.82 -30.07
C GLY A 397 8.27 -13.33 -29.79
N LYS A 398 8.07 -13.75 -28.53
CA LYS A 398 7.97 -15.15 -28.10
C LYS A 398 6.55 -15.60 -27.79
N LYS A 399 5.56 -14.92 -28.38
CA LYS A 399 4.13 -15.24 -28.22
C LYS A 399 3.78 -16.67 -28.62
N ASP A 400 4.53 -17.26 -29.54
CA ASP A 400 4.42 -18.66 -29.93
C ASP A 400 4.70 -19.61 -28.75
N LYS A 401 5.49 -19.22 -27.76
CA LYS A 401 5.79 -20.03 -26.56
C LYS A 401 4.76 -19.91 -25.45
N LEU A 402 3.73 -19.08 -25.63
CA LEU A 402 2.71 -18.84 -24.60
C LEU A 402 2.07 -20.13 -24.07
N PRO A 403 1.70 -21.13 -24.90
CA PRO A 403 1.16 -22.39 -24.38
C PRO A 403 2.10 -23.14 -23.44
N GLU A 404 3.40 -23.18 -23.73
CA GLU A 404 4.39 -23.83 -22.85
C GLU A 404 4.54 -23.10 -21.52
N MET A 405 4.54 -21.77 -21.56
CA MET A 405 4.59 -20.93 -20.36
C MET A 405 3.35 -21.13 -19.47
N GLN A 406 2.17 -21.22 -20.07
CA GLN A 406 0.92 -21.49 -19.36
C GLN A 406 0.94 -22.89 -18.70
N ILE A 407 1.45 -23.92 -19.38
CA ILE A 407 1.61 -25.25 -18.79
C ILE A 407 2.55 -25.19 -17.58
N GLY A 408 3.68 -24.49 -17.69
CA GLY A 408 4.62 -24.29 -16.59
C GLY A 408 3.99 -23.57 -15.39
N PHE A 409 3.20 -22.52 -15.64
CA PHE A 409 2.44 -21.80 -14.61
C PHE A 409 1.42 -22.71 -13.91
N ILE A 410 0.65 -23.49 -14.69
CA ILE A 410 -0.35 -24.43 -14.16
C ILE A 410 0.33 -25.48 -13.28
N ASP A 411 1.40 -26.12 -13.76
CA ASP A 411 2.08 -27.20 -13.04
C ASP A 411 2.83 -26.69 -11.81
N GLY A 412 3.41 -25.49 -11.89
CA GLY A 412 4.23 -24.92 -10.84
C GLY A 412 3.46 -24.26 -9.70
N ILE A 413 2.30 -23.64 -9.99
CA ILE A 413 1.56 -22.79 -9.05
C ILE A 413 0.13 -23.28 -8.85
N CYS A 414 -0.66 -23.38 -9.92
CA CYS A 414 -2.11 -23.61 -9.81
C CYS A 414 -2.44 -25.04 -9.35
N LEU A 415 -1.91 -26.04 -10.05
CA LEU A 415 -2.27 -27.44 -9.83
C LEU A 415 -1.95 -27.93 -8.41
N PRO A 416 -0.79 -27.60 -7.80
CA PRO A 416 -0.50 -27.98 -6.41
C PRO A 416 -1.51 -27.42 -5.41
N VAL A 417 -1.88 -26.14 -5.53
CA VAL A 417 -2.78 -25.50 -4.55
C VAL A 417 -4.22 -26.02 -4.68
N TYR A 418 -4.74 -26.21 -5.90
CA TYR A 418 -6.08 -26.78 -6.09
C TYR A 418 -6.16 -28.26 -5.69
N LYS A 419 -5.08 -29.05 -5.85
CA LYS A 419 -5.02 -30.41 -5.33
C LYS A 419 -5.13 -30.44 -3.81
N ALA A 420 -4.42 -29.54 -3.12
CA ALA A 420 -4.49 -29.45 -1.67
C ALA A 420 -5.89 -29.02 -1.19
N PHE A 421 -6.52 -28.05 -1.87
CA PHE A 421 -7.88 -27.64 -1.55
C PHE A 421 -8.94 -28.71 -1.85
N ALA A 422 -8.84 -29.43 -2.96
CA ALA A 422 -9.76 -30.53 -3.26
C ALA A 422 -9.64 -31.69 -2.24
N LEU A 423 -8.42 -31.92 -1.72
CA LEU A 423 -8.19 -32.88 -0.63
C LEU A 423 -8.82 -32.41 0.68
N LEU A 424 -8.64 -31.12 1.04
CA LEU A 424 -9.17 -30.54 2.26
C LEU A 424 -10.70 -30.42 2.22
N CYS A 425 -11.26 -30.01 1.09
CA CYS A 425 -12.69 -29.82 0.90
C CYS A 425 -13.14 -30.34 -0.48
N PRO A 426 -13.83 -31.50 -0.54
CA PRO A 426 -14.29 -32.10 -1.80
C PRO A 426 -15.20 -31.19 -2.63
N ASN A 427 -15.89 -30.23 -2.00
CA ASN A 427 -16.69 -29.22 -2.71
C ASN A 427 -15.87 -28.33 -3.67
N MET A 428 -14.54 -28.28 -3.50
CA MET A 428 -13.63 -27.53 -4.39
C MET A 428 -13.07 -28.39 -5.54
N GLN A 429 -13.44 -29.67 -5.63
CA GLN A 429 -13.05 -30.56 -6.73
C GLN A 429 -13.36 -29.97 -8.13
N PRO A 430 -14.50 -29.29 -8.38
CA PRO A 430 -14.77 -28.69 -9.69
C PRO A 430 -13.72 -27.66 -10.13
N MET A 431 -13.09 -26.94 -9.19
CA MET A 431 -12.00 -26.01 -9.52
C MET A 431 -10.76 -26.77 -10.02
N LEU A 432 -10.40 -27.87 -9.33
CA LEU A 432 -9.29 -28.74 -9.74
C LEU A 432 -9.54 -29.37 -11.11
N ASP A 433 -10.76 -29.85 -11.35
CA ASP A 433 -11.15 -30.43 -12.64
C ASP A 433 -11.01 -29.40 -13.77
N GLY A 434 -11.45 -28.16 -13.54
CA GLY A 434 -11.26 -27.05 -14.47
C GLY A 434 -9.78 -26.76 -14.78
N VAL A 435 -8.91 -26.79 -13.77
CA VAL A 435 -7.45 -26.63 -13.98
C VAL A 435 -6.87 -27.77 -14.81
N LEU A 436 -7.25 -29.02 -14.53
CA LEU A 436 -6.80 -30.20 -15.28
C LEU A 436 -7.25 -30.15 -16.74
N ASP A 437 -8.50 -29.75 -16.98
CA ASP A 437 -9.05 -29.60 -18.32
C ASP A 437 -8.36 -28.48 -19.11
N ASN A 438 -8.13 -27.32 -18.50
CA ASN A 438 -7.41 -26.23 -19.14
C ASN A 438 -5.94 -26.58 -19.41
N ARG A 439 -5.28 -27.33 -18.51
CA ARG A 439 -3.94 -27.86 -18.75
C ARG A 439 -3.88 -28.73 -20.00
N ARG A 440 -4.89 -29.60 -20.20
CA ARG A 440 -5.00 -30.44 -21.41
C ARG A 440 -5.15 -29.59 -22.67
N HIS A 441 -6.02 -28.58 -22.65
CA HIS A 441 -6.18 -27.67 -23.79
C HIS A 441 -4.88 -26.91 -24.13
N TRP A 442 -4.14 -26.43 -23.13
CA TRP A 442 -2.85 -25.80 -23.37
C TRP A 442 -1.82 -26.78 -23.95
N GLN A 443 -1.80 -28.03 -23.48
CA GLN A 443 -0.94 -29.07 -24.04
C GLN A 443 -1.25 -29.33 -25.52
N GLU A 444 -2.53 -29.44 -25.89
CA GLU A 444 -2.96 -29.60 -27.28
C GLU A 444 -2.50 -28.44 -28.17
N LEU A 445 -2.57 -27.20 -27.68
CA LEU A 445 -2.07 -26.02 -28.38
C LEU A 445 -0.55 -26.04 -28.55
N ALA A 446 0.19 -26.38 -27.49
CA ALA A 446 1.65 -26.47 -27.52
C ALA A 446 2.12 -27.55 -28.53
N ASP A 447 1.48 -28.72 -28.51
CA ASP A 447 1.80 -29.81 -29.43
C ASP A 447 1.48 -29.44 -30.88
N THR A 448 0.37 -28.73 -31.11
CA THR A 448 -0.01 -28.24 -32.44
C THR A 448 1.00 -27.23 -32.99
N GLN A 449 1.48 -26.31 -32.15
CA GLN A 449 2.51 -25.35 -32.54
C GLN A 449 3.85 -26.03 -32.85
N LYS A 450 4.27 -27.01 -32.04
CA LYS A 450 5.48 -27.81 -32.28
C LYS A 450 5.43 -28.52 -33.63
N ARG A 451 4.30 -29.15 -33.97
CA ARG A 451 4.11 -29.81 -35.26
C ARG A 451 4.26 -28.83 -36.43
N LYS A 452 3.61 -27.65 -36.36
CA LYS A 452 3.73 -26.61 -37.39
C LYS A 452 5.16 -26.10 -37.57
N MET A 453 5.91 -25.91 -36.47
CA MET A 453 7.31 -25.51 -36.54
C MET A 453 8.19 -26.59 -37.20
N GLN A 454 7.95 -27.86 -36.88
CA GLN A 454 8.68 -28.99 -37.49
C GLN A 454 8.36 -29.16 -38.98
N GLU A 455 7.12 -28.91 -39.40
CA GLU A 455 6.72 -28.92 -40.81
C GLU A 455 7.38 -27.78 -41.60
N ASN A 456 7.39 -26.57 -41.04
CA ASN A 456 8.05 -25.40 -41.66
C ASN A 456 9.58 -25.49 -41.72
N GLN A 457 10.21 -26.35 -40.91
CA GLN A 457 11.66 -26.61 -40.99
C GLN A 457 12.02 -27.71 -42.02
N ARG A 458 11.02 -28.47 -42.48
CA ARG A 458 11.18 -29.54 -43.49
C ARG A 458 10.82 -29.10 -44.90
N THR A 459 10.20 -27.93 -45.05
CA THR A 459 9.94 -27.22 -46.32
C THR A 459 10.95 -26.11 -46.49
#